data_AF-A0A965RPX5-F1
#
_entry.id   AF-A0A965RPX5-F1
#
_cell.length_a   1.000
_cell.length_b   1.000
_cell.length_c   1.000
_cell.angle_alpha   90.00
_cell.angle_beta   90.00
_cell.angle_gamma   90.00
#
_symmetry.space_group_name_H-M   'P 1'
#
loop_
_entity.id
_entity.type
_entity.pdbx_description
1 polymer ?
#
loop_
_entity_poly.entity_id
_entity_poly.type
_entity_poly.pdbx_seq_one_letter_code
_entity_poly.pdbx_strand_id
1 'polypeptide(L)'
;MALTAEKEMKDIGKSAGCMDHDHDLIHELSKRLDGLWRYDQYISNSKGHPKIESFWRQIKGQEEGNVEMLKELIGDEVKKGCF
;
A
#
# COMPACT_ATOMS: atom_id res chain seq x y z
N MET A 1 -41.95 -11.63 -3.66
CA MET A 1 -41.45 -10.37 -4.25
C MET A 1 -40.23 -9.92 -3.47
N ALA A 2 -39.06 -10.51 -3.74
CA ALA A 2 -37.78 -10.18 -3.08
C ALA A 2 -36.78 -9.49 -4.03
N LEU A 3 -37.12 -9.38 -5.31
CA LEU A 3 -36.18 -9.03 -6.38
C LEU A 3 -35.72 -7.56 -6.40
N THR A 4 -36.45 -6.66 -5.76
CA THR A 4 -36.13 -5.22 -5.79
C THR A 4 -35.18 -4.83 -4.65
N ALA A 5 -35.44 -5.31 -3.43
CA ALA A 5 -34.59 -5.03 -2.26
C ALA A 5 -33.21 -5.70 -2.37
N GLU A 6 -33.13 -6.92 -2.91
CA GLU A 6 -31.85 -7.63 -3.10
C GLU A 6 -30.95 -6.96 -4.16
N LYS A 7 -31.55 -6.23 -5.11
CA LYS A 7 -30.81 -5.51 -6.15
C LYS A 7 -30.21 -4.21 -5.62
N GLU A 8 -30.93 -3.49 -4.76
CA GLU A 8 -30.46 -2.23 -4.18
C GLU A 8 -29.49 -2.43 -3.01
N MET A 9 -29.48 -3.60 -2.37
CA MET A 9 -28.56 -3.93 -1.27
C MET A 9 -27.30 -4.68 -1.72
N LYS A 10 -27.11 -4.94 -3.03
CA LYS A 10 -25.99 -5.75 -3.56
C LYS A 10 -24.61 -5.18 -3.20
N ASP A 11 -24.52 -3.87 -2.99
CA ASP A 11 -23.26 -3.15 -2.78
C ASP A 11 -23.16 -2.49 -1.39
N ILE A 12 -24.16 -2.69 -0.52
CA ILE A 12 -24.07 -2.30 0.89
C ILE A 12 -23.00 -3.16 1.58
N GLY A 13 -22.01 -2.51 2.19
CA GLY A 13 -20.88 -3.17 2.86
C GLY A 13 -19.76 -3.63 1.93
N LYS A 14 -19.91 -3.45 0.62
CA LYS A 14 -18.79 -3.52 -0.32
C LYS A 14 -18.27 -2.10 -0.46
N SER A 15 -17.29 -1.70 0.35
CA SER A 15 -16.50 -0.52 0.05
C SER A 15 -15.74 -0.76 -1.26
N ALA A 16 -16.45 -0.68 -2.39
CA ALA A 16 -15.92 -0.64 -3.73
C ALA A 16 -15.45 0.79 -3.93
N GLY A 17 -14.19 1.04 -3.58
CA GLY A 17 -13.53 2.30 -3.89
C GLY A 17 -13.55 2.58 -5.40
N CYS A 18 -12.97 3.70 -5.81
CA CYS A 18 -12.77 3.97 -7.22
C CYS A 18 -12.02 2.78 -7.85
N MET A 19 -12.57 2.18 -8.92
CA MET A 19 -11.88 1.15 -9.69
C MET A 19 -10.87 1.84 -10.61
N ASP A 20 -9.85 2.41 -10.00
CA ASP A 20 -8.85 3.25 -10.63
C ASP A 20 -7.48 2.72 -10.21
N HIS A 21 -6.86 1.96 -11.11
CA HIS A 21 -5.60 1.28 -10.83
C HIS A 21 -4.46 2.31 -10.64
N ASP A 22 -4.55 3.49 -11.23
CA ASP A 22 -3.57 4.56 -11.05
C ASP A 22 -3.70 5.19 -9.66
N HIS A 23 -4.93 5.45 -9.21
CA HIS A 23 -5.20 5.82 -7.82
C HIS A 23 -4.69 4.77 -6.84
N ASP A 24 -4.92 3.49 -7.11
CA ASP A 24 -4.47 2.39 -6.25
C ASP A 24 -2.94 2.34 -6.14
N LEU A 25 -2.22 2.51 -7.26
CA LEU A 25 -0.75 2.58 -7.28
C LEU A 25 -0.22 3.76 -6.48
N ILE A 26 -0.80 4.96 -6.64
CA ILE A 26 -0.38 6.16 -5.90
C ILE A 26 -0.70 6.03 -4.41
N HIS A 27 -1.89 5.53 -4.08
CA HIS A 27 -2.30 5.34 -2.70
C HIS A 27 -1.41 4.31 -1.99
N GLU A 28 -1.07 3.21 -2.67
CA GLU A 28 -0.14 2.22 -2.15
C GLU A 28 1.27 2.79 -1.98
N LEU A 29 1.80 3.53 -2.96
CA LEU A 29 3.10 4.19 -2.86
C LEU A 29 3.14 5.13 -1.64
N SER A 30 2.09 5.93 -1.45
CA SER A 30 1.96 6.83 -0.30
C SER A 30 2.04 6.08 1.03
N LYS A 31 1.24 5.03 1.23
CA LYS A 31 1.27 4.20 2.45
C LYS A 31 2.64 3.59 2.72
N ARG A 32 3.31 3.12 1.67
CA ARG A 32 4.63 2.48 1.77
C ARG A 32 5.72 3.47 2.20
N LEU A 33 5.75 4.65 1.59
CA LEU A 33 6.65 5.74 2.00
C LEU A 33 6.43 6.13 3.47
N ASP A 34 5.16 6.20 3.87
CA ASP A 34 4.76 6.45 5.26
C ASP A 34 5.27 5.36 6.23
N GLY A 35 5.24 4.10 5.80
CA GLY A 35 5.78 2.96 6.56
C GLY A 35 7.31 3.03 6.69
N LEU A 36 8.00 3.34 5.59
CA LEU A 36 9.45 3.43 5.52
C LEU A 36 10.01 4.46 6.51
N TRP A 37 9.34 5.61 6.65
CA TRP A 37 9.69 6.63 7.62
C TRP A 37 9.49 6.16 9.07
N ARG A 38 8.45 5.36 9.34
CA ARG A 38 8.19 4.83 10.69
C ARG A 38 9.19 3.75 11.10
N TYR A 39 9.74 2.98 10.16
CA TYR A 39 10.67 1.90 10.48
C TYR A 39 11.94 2.38 11.17
N ASP A 40 12.42 3.59 10.88
CA ASP A 40 13.57 4.15 11.60
C ASP A 40 13.27 4.34 13.10
N GLN A 41 12.05 4.79 13.42
CA GLN A 41 11.60 4.87 14.81
C GLN A 41 11.46 3.48 15.43
N TYR A 42 10.97 2.47 14.71
CA TYR A 42 10.82 1.11 15.23
C TYR A 42 12.17 0.44 15.50
N ILE A 43 13.16 0.66 14.63
CA ILE A 43 14.55 0.26 14.84
C ILE A 43 15.11 0.95 16.09
N SER A 44 14.91 2.27 16.22
CA SER A 44 15.36 3.00 17.41
C SER A 44 14.68 2.51 18.71
N ASN A 45 13.38 2.20 18.66
CA ASN A 45 12.62 1.71 19.81
C ASN A 45 12.99 0.28 20.22
N SER A 46 13.57 -0.50 19.31
CA SER A 46 13.98 -1.90 19.55
C SER A 46 15.44 -2.04 19.99
N LYS A 47 16.13 -0.94 20.28
CA LYS A 47 17.49 -0.96 20.85
C LYS A 47 17.54 -1.83 22.10
N GLY A 48 18.55 -2.69 22.18
CA GLY A 48 18.68 -3.68 23.26
C GLY A 48 17.93 -4.99 23.01
N HIS A 49 17.17 -5.09 21.91
CA HIS A 49 16.50 -6.31 21.46
C HIS A 49 16.99 -6.74 20.07
N PRO A 50 18.17 -7.38 19.95
CA PRO A 50 18.85 -7.58 18.66
C PRO A 50 18.02 -8.30 17.60
N LYS A 51 17.19 -9.26 18.01
CA LYS A 51 16.30 -9.99 17.09
C LYS A 51 15.20 -9.09 16.52
N ILE A 52 14.63 -8.22 17.34
CA ILE A 52 13.56 -7.29 16.93
C ILE A 52 14.14 -6.17 16.06
N GLU A 53 15.32 -5.65 16.44
CA GLU A 53 16.02 -4.65 15.64
C GLU A 53 16.37 -5.19 14.24
N SER A 54 16.94 -6.40 14.18
CA SER A 54 17.28 -7.05 12.91
C SER A 54 16.05 -7.29 12.04
N PHE A 55 14.93 -7.68 12.65
CA PHE A 55 13.66 -7.82 11.95
C PHE A 55 13.24 -6.50 11.31
N TRP A 56 13.21 -5.39 12.05
CA TRP A 56 12.80 -4.10 11.47
C TRP A 56 13.75 -3.59 10.40
N ARG A 57 15.06 -3.83 10.53
CA ARG A 57 16.03 -3.53 9.46
C ARG A 57 15.76 -4.32 8.19
N GLN A 58 15.43 -5.61 8.33
CA GLN A 58 15.07 -6.45 7.20
C GLN A 58 13.77 -5.96 6.53
N ILE A 59 12.73 -5.67 7.32
CA ILE A 59 11.45 -5.17 6.80
C ILE A 59 11.65 -3.83 6.08
N LYS A 60 12.44 -2.92 6.64
CA LYS A 60 12.76 -1.64 6.00
C LYS A 60 13.43 -1.83 4.63
N GLY A 61 14.43 -2.71 4.55
CA GLY A 61 15.12 -3.00 3.28
C GLY A 61 14.21 -3.63 2.22
N GLN A 62 13.27 -4.49 2.65
CA GLN A 62 12.24 -5.01 1.74
C GLN A 62 11.31 -3.90 1.24
N GLU A 63 10.93 -2.97 2.12
CA GLU A 63 10.05 -1.86 1.77
C GLU A 63 10.70 -0.88 0.81
N GLU A 64 12.00 -0.61 0.95
CA GLU A 64 12.77 0.19 -0.02
C GLU A 64 12.69 -0.43 -1.43
N GLY A 65 12.86 -1.76 -1.54
CA GLY A 65 12.69 -2.46 -2.83
C GLY A 65 11.27 -2.37 -3.37
N ASN A 66 10.25 -2.51 -2.51
CA ASN A 66 8.85 -2.39 -2.92
C ASN A 66 8.51 -0.98 -3.44
N VAL A 67 9.04 0.06 -2.79
CA VAL A 67 8.87 1.46 -3.21
C VAL A 67 9.47 1.69 -4.60
N GLU A 68 10.67 1.17 -4.87
CA GLU A 68 11.28 1.31 -6.20
C GLU A 68 10.49 0.57 -7.29
N MET A 69 10.05 -0.67 -7.03
CA MET A 69 9.18 -1.40 -7.97
C MET A 69 7.87 -0.65 -8.25
N LEU A 70 7.24 -0.04 -7.24
CA LEU A 70 6.03 0.77 -7.45
C LEU A 70 6.29 2.02 -8.31
N LYS A 71 7.40 2.71 -8.08
CA LYS A 71 7.79 3.87 -8.90
C LYS A 71 8.00 3.50 -10.35
N GLU A 72 8.63 2.35 -10.61
CA GLU A 72 8.82 1.83 -11.97
C GLU A 72 7.46 1.57 -12.65
N LEU A 73 6.53 0.88 -11.97
CA LEU A 73 5.19 0.61 -12.48
C LEU A 73 4.41 1.89 -12.79
N ILE A 74 4.40 2.86 -11.87
CA ILE A 74 3.76 4.16 -12.08
C ILE A 74 4.39 4.86 -13.28
N GLY A 75 5.72 4.85 -13.38
CA GLY A 75 6.43 5.44 -14.50
C GLY A 75 6.05 4.82 -15.85
N ASP A 76 5.78 3.51 -15.88
CA ASP A 76 5.36 2.82 -17.09
C ASP A 76 3.90 3.09 -17.46
N GLU A 77 2.98 3.21 -16.49
CA GLU A 77 1.59 3.63 -16.75
C GLU A 77 1.52 5.09 -17.25
N VAL A 78 2.33 6.00 -16.69
CA VAL A 78 2.45 7.38 -17.17
C VAL A 78 2.93 7.43 -18.62
N LYS A 79 3.93 6.62 -19.00
CA LYS A 79 4.42 6.56 -20.40
C LYS A 79 3.38 6.03 -21.38
N LYS A 80 2.47 5.15 -20.93
CA LYS A 80 1.36 4.64 -21.75
C LYS A 80 0.27 5.69 -21.96
N GLY A 81 0.29 6.79 -21.22
CA GLY A 81 -0.66 7.89 -21.35
C GLY A 81 -2.07 7.54 -20.85
N CYS A 82 -2.17 6.55 -19.95
CA CYS A 82 -3.42 6.11 -19.35
C CYS A 82 -3.58 6.54 -17.88
N PHE A 83 -2.72 7.47 -17.42
CA PHE A 83 -2.62 8.00 -16.06
C PHE A 83 -3.29 9.38 -15.92
#